data_AF-A0A2A4V4I1-F1
#
_entry.id   AF-A0A2A4V4I1-F1
#
_cell.length_a   1.000
_cell.length_b   1.000
_cell.length_c   1.000
_cell.angle_alpha   90.00
_cell.angle_beta   90.00
_cell.angle_gamma   90.00
#
_symmetry.space_group_name_H-M   'P 1'
#
loop_
_entity.id
_entity.type
_entity.pdbx_description
1 polymer ?
#
loop_
_entity_poly.entity_id
_entity_poly.type
_entity_poly.pdbx_seq_one_letter_code
_entity_poly.pdbx_strand_id
1 'polypeptide(L)'
;MESKKIKLQTAALLSAWLFSILSLAFDFVSMGGFFSRSGSMLVLVAIIISYQLLASRNAYHNQQLNKQIAGNDVDFTQIHPSPYHQKLELFGQFTAVIGTVIWGYADLII
;
A
#
# COMPACT_ATOMS: atom_id res chain seq x y z
N MET A 1 -16.31 -6.19 -8.77
CA MET A 1 -14.92 -6.37 -9.28
C MET A 1 -13.88 -5.72 -8.37
N GLU A 2 -14.17 -4.56 -7.75
CA GLU A 2 -13.25 -3.90 -6.79
C GLU A 2 -12.87 -4.75 -5.57
N SER A 3 -13.82 -5.49 -4.97
CA SER A 3 -13.53 -6.30 -3.77
C SER A 3 -12.42 -7.36 -3.99
N LYS A 4 -12.33 -7.97 -5.18
CA LYS A 4 -11.24 -8.92 -5.50
C LYS A 4 -9.88 -8.21 -5.61
N LYS A 5 -9.85 -7.03 -6.23
CA LYS A 5 -8.60 -6.23 -6.37
C LYS A 5 -8.10 -5.76 -5.01
N ILE A 6 -9.01 -5.25 -4.18
CA ILE A 6 -8.70 -4.81 -2.82
C ILE A 6 -8.15 -5.98 -1.98
N LYS A 7 -8.78 -7.16 -2.03
CA LYS A 7 -8.27 -8.36 -1.33
C LYS A 7 -6.86 -8.76 -1.79
N LEU A 8 -6.59 -8.68 -3.10
CA LEU A 8 -5.27 -8.98 -3.66
C LEU A 8 -4.22 -7.97 -3.20
N GLN A 9 -4.56 -6.68 -3.19
CA GLN A 9 -3.69 -5.61 -2.70
C GLN A 9 -3.36 -5.80 -1.21
N THR A 10 -4.37 -6.08 -0.38
CA THR A 10 -4.16 -6.38 1.04
C THR A 10 -3.28 -7.61 1.22
N ALA A 11 -3.50 -8.68 0.45
CA ALA A 11 -2.68 -9.89 0.52
C ALA A 11 -1.21 -9.62 0.13
N ALA A 12 -0.98 -8.83 -0.92
CA ALA A 12 0.36 -8.42 -1.34
C ALA A 12 1.09 -7.64 -0.24
N LEU A 13 0.40 -6.66 0.37
CA LEU A 13 0.94 -5.86 1.48
C LEU A 13 1.29 -6.75 2.69
N LEU A 14 0.39 -7.65 3.08
CA LEU A 14 0.63 -8.60 4.16
C LEU A 14 1.79 -9.55 3.86
N SER A 15 1.92 -10.01 2.61
CA SER A 15 3.03 -10.87 2.19
C SER A 15 4.37 -10.16 2.25
N ALA A 16 4.41 -8.86 1.92
CA ALA A 16 5.63 -8.05 2.04
C ALA A 16 6.05 -7.87 3.51
N TRP A 17 5.08 -7.62 4.39
CA TRP A 17 5.31 -7.58 5.84
C TRP A 17 5.80 -8.92 6.38
N LEU A 18 5.16 -10.02 5.98
CA LEU A 18 5.58 -11.36 6.37
C LEU A 18 7.01 -11.65 5.90
N PHE A 19 7.33 -11.30 4.66
CA PHE A 19 8.68 -11.45 4.11
C PHE A 19 9.71 -10.67 4.93
N SER A 20 9.43 -9.40 5.26
CA SER A 20 10.35 -8.58 6.06
C SER A 20 10.54 -9.13 7.48
N ILE A 21 9.49 -9.64 8.12
CA ILE A 21 9.57 -10.29 9.45
C ILE A 21 10.41 -11.58 9.37
N LEU A 22 10.24 -12.38 8.30
CA LEU A 22 11.05 -13.58 8.09
C LEU A 22 12.51 -13.23 7.81
N SER A 23 12.78 -12.17 7.05
CA SER A 23 14.14 -11.66 6.83
C SER A 23 14.80 -11.21 8.13
N LEU A 24 14.05 -10.56 9.03
CA LEU A 24 14.54 -10.20 10.37
C LEU A 24 14.95 -11.43 11.16
N ALA A 25 14.10 -12.47 11.21
CA ALA A 25 14.40 -13.70 11.92
C ALA A 25 15.62 -14.43 11.33
N PHE A 26 15.81 -14.36 10.01
CA PHE A 26 16.96 -14.95 9.34
C PHE A 26 18.25 -14.16 9.60
N ASP A 27 18.19 -12.83 9.69
CA ASP A 27 19.37 -11.99 9.97
C ASP A 27 19.96 -12.24 11.36
N PHE A 28 19.14 -12.61 12.34
CA PHE A 28 19.63 -13.05 13.66
C PHE A 28 20.48 -14.33 13.59
N VAL A 29 20.30 -15.15 12.55
CA VAL A 29 21.01 -16.41 12.35
C VAL A 29 22.17 -16.24 11.36
N SER A 30 21.98 -15.44 10.33
CA SER A 30 22.98 -15.11 9.31
C SER A 30 23.27 -13.61 9.35
N MET A 31 24.51 -13.19 9.64
CA MET A 31 24.93 -11.77 9.64
C MET A 31 24.94 -11.15 8.21
N GLY A 32 23.84 -11.24 7.48
CA GLY A 32 23.77 -11.03 6.03
C GLY A 32 23.17 -9.69 5.59
N GLY A 33 22.65 -8.88 6.51
CA GLY A 33 21.96 -7.61 6.21
C GLY A 33 20.70 -7.83 5.35
N PHE A 34 20.10 -9.02 5.42
CA PHE A 34 18.92 -9.36 4.63
C PHE A 34 17.69 -8.56 5.07
N PHE A 35 17.62 -8.21 6.36
CA PHE A 35 16.52 -7.42 6.89
C PHE A 35 16.51 -5.99 6.35
N SER A 36 17.67 -5.32 6.32
CA SER A 36 17.84 -4.00 5.70
C SER A 36 17.38 -3.99 4.25
N ARG A 37 17.79 -4.98 3.45
CA ARG A 37 17.37 -5.10 2.05
C ARG A 37 15.87 -5.37 1.91
N SER A 38 15.26 -6.10 2.83
CA SER A 38 13.80 -6.37 2.82
C SER A 38 12.97 -5.09 2.93
N GLY A 39 13.52 -4.04 3.57
CA GLY A 39 12.88 -2.73 3.65
C GLY A 39 12.59 -2.12 2.27
N SER A 40 13.51 -2.28 1.31
CA SER A 40 13.32 -1.79 -0.07
C SER A 40 12.14 -2.47 -0.77
N MET A 41 11.93 -3.77 -0.50
CA MET A 41 10.79 -4.53 -1.03
C MET A 41 9.47 -4.07 -0.39
N LEU A 42 9.46 -3.78 0.91
CA LEU A 42 8.30 -3.19 1.60
C LEU A 42 7.90 -1.85 0.96
N VAL A 43 8.88 -0.98 0.70
CA VAL A 43 8.64 0.31 0.03
C VAL A 43 8.08 0.11 -1.37
N LEU A 44 8.69 -0.78 -2.17
CA LEU A 44 8.25 -1.03 -3.54
C LEU A 44 6.78 -1.51 -3.58
N VAL A 45 6.44 -2.50 -2.77
CA VAL A 45 5.07 -3.03 -2.71
C VAL A 45 4.08 -1.97 -2.23
N ALA A 46 4.46 -1.19 -1.22
CA ALA A 46 3.64 -0.09 -0.73
C ALA A 46 3.35 0.95 -1.83
N ILE A 47 4.36 1.40 -2.56
CA ILE A 47 4.21 2.36 -3.66
C ILE A 47 3.34 1.81 -4.78
N ILE A 48 3.54 0.54 -5.19
CA ILE A 48 2.72 -0.10 -6.22
C ILE A 48 1.24 -0.10 -5.81
N ILE A 49 0.94 -0.47 -4.56
CA ILE A 49 -0.43 -0.52 -4.06
C ILE A 49 -1.03 0.90 -3.96
N SER A 50 -0.28 1.87 -3.44
CA SER A 50 -0.71 3.27 -3.40
C SER A 50 -1.04 3.81 -4.79
N TYR A 51 -0.24 3.48 -5.81
CA TYR A 51 -0.51 3.89 -7.19
C TYR A 51 -1.79 3.23 -7.75
N GLN A 52 -2.00 1.94 -7.48
CA GLN A 52 -3.23 1.26 -7.92
C GLN A 52 -4.48 1.81 -7.22
N LEU A 53 -4.38 2.14 -5.93
CA LEU A 53 -5.47 2.74 -5.16
C LEU A 53 -5.80 4.14 -5.69
N LEU A 54 -4.78 4.92 -6.04
CA LEU A 54 -4.94 6.23 -6.67
C LEU A 54 -5.62 6.12 -8.04
N ALA A 55 -5.23 5.15 -8.86
CA ALA A 55 -5.87 4.90 -10.15
C ALA A 55 -7.35 4.52 -10.01
N SER A 56 -7.72 3.68 -9.02
CA SER A 56 -9.12 3.38 -8.71
C SER A 56 -9.89 4.62 -8.23
N ARG A 57 -9.30 5.45 -7.36
CA ARG A 57 -9.90 6.71 -6.91
C ARG A 57 -10.18 7.66 -8.08
N ASN A 58 -9.22 7.83 -9.00
CA ASN A 58 -9.41 8.67 -10.18
C ASN A 58 -10.49 8.12 -11.11
N ALA A 59 -10.54 6.80 -11.31
CA ALA A 59 -11.60 6.17 -12.10
C ALA A 59 -12.99 6.40 -11.49
N TYR A 60 -13.12 6.27 -10.17
CA TYR A 60 -14.36 6.57 -9.45
C TYR A 60 -14.76 8.04 -9.59
N HIS A 61 -13.81 8.97 -9.42
CA HIS A 61 -14.08 10.40 -9.55
C HIS A 61 -14.52 10.78 -10.97
N ASN A 62 -13.87 10.22 -12.00
CA ASN A 62 -14.27 10.41 -13.39
C ASN A 62 -15.68 9.85 -13.68
N GLN A 63 -16.06 8.73 -13.07
CA GLN A 63 -17.43 8.21 -13.19
C GLN A 63 -18.47 9.15 -12.55
N GLN A 64 -18.16 9.74 -11.40
CA GLN A 64 -19.02 10.71 -10.73
C GLN A 64 -19.15 12.00 -11.56
N LEU A 65 -18.06 12.52 -12.12
CA LEU A 65 -18.09 13.65 -13.04
C LEU A 65 -18.95 13.37 -14.28
N ASN A 66 -18.80 12.20 -14.90
CA ASN A 66 -19.61 11.82 -16.05
C ASN A 66 -21.12 11.76 -15.73
N LYS A 67 -21.48 11.30 -14.52
CA LYS A 67 -22.88 11.28 -14.07
C LYS A 67 -23.44 12.69 -13.86
N GLN A 68 -22.62 13.60 -13.34
CA GLN A 68 -22.99 15.01 -13.16
C GLN A 68 -23.19 15.70 -14.51
N ILE A 69 -22.28 15.48 -15.48
CA ILE A 69 -22.41 16.00 -16.84
C ILE A 69 -23.69 15.47 -17.52
N ALA A 70 -24.08 14.23 -17.23
CA ALA A 70 -25.33 13.63 -17.70
C ALA A 70 -26.60 14.18 -16.99
N GLY A 71 -26.47 15.17 -16.11
CA GLY A 71 -27.60 15.82 -15.43
C GLY A 71 -28.12 15.11 -14.18
N ASN A 72 -27.40 14.10 -13.67
CA ASN A 72 -27.74 13.47 -12.38
C ASN A 72 -27.15 14.27 -11.22
N ASP A 73 -27.86 14.32 -10.10
CA ASP A 73 -27.32 14.87 -8.86
C ASP A 73 -26.27 13.90 -8.29
N VAL A 74 -25.06 14.41 -8.04
CA VAL A 74 -23.92 13.61 -7.57
C VAL A 74 -23.31 14.29 -6.38
N ASP A 75 -23.27 13.57 -5.26
CA ASP A 75 -22.65 14.04 -4.05
C ASP A 75 -21.13 13.86 -4.10
N PHE A 76 -20.39 14.97 -4.19
CA PHE A 76 -18.93 15.00 -4.20
C PHE A 76 -18.32 14.96 -2.80
N THR A 77 -19.11 14.98 -1.73
CA THR A 77 -18.58 14.90 -0.37
C THR A 77 -17.89 13.56 -0.09
N GLN A 78 -18.22 12.50 -0.85
CA GLN A 78 -17.52 11.22 -0.81
C GLN A 78 -16.38 11.15 -1.84
N ILE A 79 -15.18 11.48 -1.38
CA ILE A 79 -13.94 11.51 -2.21
C ILE A 79 -13.40 10.08 -2.47
N HIS A 80 -13.76 9.11 -1.64
CA HIS A 80 -13.29 7.72 -1.73
C HIS A 80 -14.42 6.75 -2.12
N PRO A 81 -14.12 5.74 -2.94
CA PRO A 81 -15.11 4.72 -3.33
C PRO A 81 -15.59 3.87 -2.14
N SER A 82 -14.78 3.72 -1.08
CA SER A 82 -15.17 3.07 0.17
C SER A 82 -14.28 3.47 1.36
N PRO A 83 -14.76 3.36 2.61
CA PRO A 83 -13.94 3.60 3.80
C PRO A 83 -12.79 2.59 3.96
N TYR A 84 -12.92 1.38 3.38
CA TYR A 84 -11.84 0.40 3.39
C TYR A 84 -10.70 0.82 2.45
N HIS A 85 -11.02 1.43 1.32
CA HIS A 85 -10.04 1.97 0.38
C HIS A 85 -9.16 3.05 1.03
N GLN A 86 -9.78 3.96 1.78
CA GLN A 86 -9.07 5.01 2.52
C GLN A 86 -8.13 4.44 3.59
N LYS A 87 -8.58 3.43 4.34
CA LYS A 87 -7.73 2.75 5.33
C LYS A 87 -6.53 2.06 4.68
N LEU A 88 -6.74 1.42 3.52
CA LEU A 88 -5.67 0.73 2.80
C LEU A 88 -4.66 1.70 2.19
N GLU A 89 -5.11 2.86 1.71
CA GLU A 89 -4.23 3.94 1.21
C GLU A 89 -3.31 4.46 2.33
N LEU A 90 -3.89 4.73 3.50
CA LEU A 90 -3.15 5.16 4.68
C LEU A 90 -2.17 4.08 5.15
N PHE A 91 -2.60 2.81 5.20
CA PHE A 91 -1.72 1.70 5.57
C PHE A 91 -0.55 1.51 4.59
N GLY A 92 -0.79 1.69 3.29
CA GLY A 92 0.27 1.68 2.27
C GLY A 92 1.30 2.79 2.50
N GLN A 93 0.84 4.02 2.75
CA GLN A 93 1.75 5.14 3.06
C GLN A 93 2.57 4.90 4.33
N PHE A 94 1.95 4.43 5.41
CA PHE A 94 2.65 4.04 6.63
C PHE A 94 3.69 2.94 6.37
N THR A 95 3.34 1.94 5.56
CA THR A 95 4.25 0.86 5.19
C THR A 95 5.46 1.38 4.39
N ALA A 96 5.25 2.35 3.49
CA ALA A 96 6.35 2.97 2.76
C ALA A 96 7.31 3.72 3.68
N VAL A 97 6.80 4.45 4.68
CA VAL A 97 7.63 5.13 5.68
C VAL A 97 8.43 4.12 6.49
N ILE A 98 7.77 3.08 7.02
CA ILE A 98 8.44 2.06 7.82
C ILE A 98 9.46 1.29 7.00
N GLY A 99 9.11 0.88 5.78
CA GLY A 99 10.04 0.20 4.87
C GLY A 99 11.27 1.04 4.55
N THR A 100 11.11 2.37 4.43
CA THR A 100 12.22 3.30 4.20
C THR A 100 13.14 3.39 5.42
N VAL A 101 12.56 3.41 6.64
CA VAL A 101 13.34 3.37 7.88
C VAL A 101 14.12 2.06 8.00
N ILE A 102 13.46 0.92 7.75
CA ILE A 102 14.13 -0.39 7.73
C ILE A 102 15.25 -0.39 6.70
N TRP A 103 14.99 0.07 5.49
CA TRP A 103 15.99 0.04 4.43
C TRP A 103 17.20 0.95 4.68
N GLY A 104 16.97 2.14 5.23
CA GLY A 104 18.05 3.10 5.47
C GLY A 104 18.83 2.86 6.76
N TYR A 105 18.21 2.26 7.78
CA TYR A 105 18.74 2.28 9.15
C TYR A 105 18.77 0.92 9.85
N ALA A 106 18.25 -0.17 9.26
CA ALA A 106 18.26 -1.47 9.94
C ALA A 106 19.68 -1.98 10.24
N ASP A 107 20.63 -1.78 9.32
CA ASP A 107 22.04 -2.20 9.51
C ASP A 107 22.75 -1.45 10.65
N LEU A 108 22.17 -0.33 11.13
CA LEU A 108 22.71 0.42 12.28
C LEU A 108 22.14 -0.08 13.61
N ILE A 109 21.02 -0.81 13.59
CA ILE A 109 20.27 -1.22 14.78
C ILE A 109 20.56 -2.69 15.13
N ILE A 110 20.75 -3.54 14.12
CA ILE A 110 20.92 -5.00 14.24
C ILE A 110 22.26 -5.37 13.63
#